data_AF-A0A5S3Z0L0-F1
#
_entry.id   AF-A0A5S3Z0L0-F1
#
_cell.length_a   1.000
_cell.length_b   1.000
_cell.length_c   1.000
_cell.angle_alpha   90.00
_cell.angle_beta   90.00
_cell.angle_gamma   90.00
#
_symmetry.space_group_name_H-M   'P 1'
#
loop_
_entity.id
_entity.type
_entity.pdbx_description
1 polymer ?
#
loop_
_entity_poly.entity_id
_entity_poly.type
_entity_poly.pdbx_seq_one_letter_code
_entity_poly.pdbx_strand_id
1 'polypeptide(L)'
;RSDYPNQVNNVLCFPFIFRGALDVRATAINDEMKIAAVEAIRSIAKEPVPEQVLTAAGVESLAFGAQYIIPKPMDPRLLPRIAKAVAHAAIESGVAQIELPANYMAD
;
A
#
# COMPACT_ATOMS: atom_id res chain seq x y z
N ARG A 1 15.29 -4.05 10.75
CA ARG A 1 14.90 -5.20 11.61
C ARG A 1 13.64 -4.80 12.38
N SER A 2 12.83 -5.75 12.84
CA SER A 2 11.52 -5.47 13.49
C SER A 2 11.62 -4.87 14.89
N ASP A 3 12.79 -4.99 15.51
CA ASP A 3 13.11 -4.47 16.85
C ASP A 3 13.46 -2.97 16.86
N TYR A 4 13.51 -2.31 15.70
CA TYR A 4 13.76 -0.87 15.58
C TYR A 4 12.60 -0.16 14.88
N PRO A 5 12.44 1.16 15.11
CA PRO A 5 11.54 2.00 14.33
C PRO A 5 11.82 1.94 12.83
N ASN A 6 10.81 2.28 12.02
CA ASN A 6 10.94 2.39 10.56
C ASN A 6 11.42 1.10 9.87
N GLN A 7 10.81 -0.03 10.19
CA GLN A 7 11.14 -1.29 9.52
C GLN A 7 10.79 -1.24 8.03
N VAL A 8 11.82 -1.08 7.19
CA VAL A 8 11.70 -1.24 5.74
C VAL A 8 11.69 -2.72 5.41
N ASN A 9 10.56 -3.21 4.91
CA ASN A 9 10.37 -4.61 4.53
C ASN A 9 9.35 -4.75 3.39
N ASN A 10 9.61 -5.67 2.46
CA ASN A 10 8.78 -5.91 1.28
C ASN A 10 7.36 -6.39 1.61
N VAL A 11 7.10 -6.89 2.83
CA VAL A 11 5.74 -7.23 3.29
C VAL A 11 4.77 -6.05 3.18
N LEU A 12 5.28 -4.82 3.20
CA LEU A 12 4.50 -3.59 3.03
C LEU A 12 4.07 -3.31 1.59
N CYS A 13 4.65 -4.00 0.60
CA CYS A 13 4.41 -3.72 -0.81
C CYS A 13 4.00 -4.96 -1.61
N PHE A 14 4.71 -6.09 -1.48
CA PHE A 14 4.53 -7.24 -2.37
C PHE A 14 3.09 -7.76 -2.41
N PRO A 15 2.38 -7.97 -1.27
CA PRO A 15 1.04 -8.58 -1.32
C PRO A 15 0.07 -7.70 -2.10
N PHE A 16 0.23 -6.38 -1.98
CA PHE A 16 -0.70 -5.39 -2.50
C PHE A 16 -0.40 -5.00 -3.95
N ILE A 17 0.89 -4.94 -4.32
CA ILE A 17 1.30 -4.81 -5.73
C ILE A 17 0.77 -6.00 -6.53
N PHE A 18 0.98 -7.22 -6.04
CA PHE A 18 0.44 -8.41 -6.72
C PHE A 18 -1.09 -8.40 -6.75
N ARG A 19 -1.77 -8.00 -5.67
CA ARG A 19 -3.23 -7.90 -5.66
C ARG A 19 -3.72 -7.00 -6.80
N GLY A 20 -3.23 -5.76 -6.88
CA GLY A 20 -3.62 -4.80 -7.91
C GLY A 20 -3.26 -5.24 -9.33
N ALA A 21 -2.05 -5.77 -9.52
CA ALA A 21 -1.60 -6.29 -10.82
C ALA A 21 -2.46 -7.46 -11.31
N LEU A 22 -2.79 -8.41 -10.43
CA LEU A 22 -3.60 -9.57 -10.75
C LEU A 22 -5.06 -9.20 -11.04
N ASP A 23 -5.61 -8.19 -10.34
CA ASP A 23 -7.00 -7.75 -10.53
C ASP A 23 -7.27 -7.16 -11.91
N VAL A 24 -6.25 -6.59 -12.57
CA VAL A 24 -6.35 -6.07 -13.95
C VAL A 24 -5.60 -6.92 -14.97
N ARG A 25 -5.14 -8.11 -14.55
CA ARG A 25 -4.35 -9.05 -15.37
C ARG A 25 -3.16 -8.36 -16.04
N ALA A 26 -2.40 -7.57 -15.29
CA ALA A 26 -1.22 -6.88 -15.80
C ALA A 26 -0.20 -7.88 -16.36
N THR A 27 0.35 -7.58 -17.53
CA THR A 27 1.34 -8.41 -18.22
C THR A 27 2.76 -8.28 -17.63
N ALA A 28 3.01 -7.22 -16.86
CA ALA A 28 4.27 -6.95 -16.18
C ALA A 28 4.06 -6.09 -14.93
N ILE A 29 5.07 -6.04 -14.06
CA ILE A 29 5.20 -5.03 -13.00
C ILE A 29 6.23 -3.98 -13.47
N ASN A 30 5.76 -2.79 -13.87
CA ASN A 30 6.62 -1.71 -14.36
C ASN A 30 6.94 -0.67 -13.28
N ASP A 31 7.66 0.40 -13.65
CA ASP A 31 8.10 1.42 -12.70
C ASP A 31 6.95 2.35 -12.30
N GLU A 32 5.99 2.61 -13.19
CA GLU A 32 4.76 3.36 -12.91
C GLU A 32 3.99 2.71 -11.75
N MET A 33 3.83 1.39 -11.79
CA MET A 33 3.18 0.61 -10.72
C MET A 33 3.96 0.69 -9.39
N LYS A 34 5.30 0.63 -9.43
CA LYS A 34 6.13 0.76 -8.22
C LYS A 34 6.02 2.14 -7.61
N ILE A 35 6.05 3.19 -8.44
CA ILE A 35 5.89 4.59 -8.00
C ILE A 35 4.50 4.77 -7.37
N ALA A 36 3.45 4.27 -8.01
CA ALA A 36 2.09 4.33 -7.48
C ALA A 36 1.95 3.65 -6.11
N ALA A 37 2.58 2.48 -5.93
CA ALA A 37 2.61 1.79 -4.65
C ALA A 37 3.34 2.60 -3.56
N VAL A 38 4.50 3.19 -3.87
CA VAL A 38 5.26 4.01 -2.93
C VAL A 38 4.50 5.28 -2.53
N GLU A 39 3.85 5.96 -3.49
CA GLU A 39 3.04 7.14 -3.19
C GLU A 39 1.81 6.80 -2.33
N ALA A 40 1.18 5.64 -2.55
CA ALA A 40 0.10 5.15 -1.68
C ALA A 40 0.59 4.89 -0.24
N ILE A 41 1.73 4.21 -0.07
CA ILE A 41 2.35 3.96 1.25
C ILE A 41 2.69 5.29 1.94
N ARG A 42 3.28 6.23 1.19
CA ARG A 42 3.63 7.56 1.68
C ARG A 42 2.40 8.33 2.16
N SER A 43 1.29 8.27 1.43
CA SER A 43 0.04 8.90 1.84
C SER A 43 -0.44 8.34 3.18
N ILE A 44 -0.51 7.01 3.31
CA ILE A 44 -0.96 6.33 4.52
C ILE A 44 -0.10 6.70 5.73
N ALA A 45 1.23 6.81 5.56
CA ALA A 45 2.14 7.17 6.64
C ALA A 45 1.88 8.57 7.21
N LYS A 46 1.28 9.47 6.43
CA LYS A 46 0.99 10.86 6.80
C LYS A 46 -0.43 11.07 7.34
N GLU A 47 -1.28 10.06 7.23
CA GLU A 47 -2.63 10.09 7.78
C GLU A 47 -2.63 9.67 9.27
N PRO A 48 -3.63 10.09 10.07
CA PRO A 48 -3.80 9.57 11.43
C PRO A 48 -3.81 8.04 11.46
N VAL A 49 -3.15 7.45 12.45
CA VAL A 49 -3.05 6.00 12.57
C VAL A 49 -4.29 5.45 13.27
N PRO A 50 -5.01 4.48 12.68
CA PRO A 50 -6.19 3.89 13.30
C PRO A 50 -5.89 3.23 14.65
N GLU A 51 -6.83 3.30 15.58
CA GLU A 51 -6.70 2.72 16.93
C GLU A 51 -6.36 1.22 16.90
N GLN A 52 -6.97 0.45 15.99
CA GLN A 52 -6.66 -0.97 15.80
C GLN A 52 -5.18 -1.24 15.47
N VAL A 53 -4.51 -0.32 14.75
CA VAL A 53 -3.09 -0.45 14.41
C VAL A 53 -2.22 -0.11 15.62
N LEU A 54 -2.61 0.90 16.42
CA LEU A 54 -1.93 1.28 17.66
C LEU A 54 -1.99 0.14 18.69
N THR A 55 -3.18 -0.43 18.89
CA THR A 55 -3.43 -1.58 19.77
C THR A 55 -2.61 -2.80 19.33
N ALA A 56 -2.62 -3.14 18.04
CA ALA A 56 -1.84 -4.27 17.51
C ALA A 56 -0.32 -4.05 17.62
N ALA A 57 0.13 -2.79 17.59
CA ALA A 57 1.54 -2.43 17.75
C ALA A 57 1.97 -2.25 19.22
N GLY A 58 1.04 -2.26 20.18
CA GLY A 58 1.33 -2.07 21.61
C GLY A 58 1.84 -0.66 21.94
N VAL A 59 1.36 0.37 21.25
CA VAL A 59 1.78 1.77 21.42
C VAL A 59 0.58 2.69 21.57
N GLU A 60 0.73 3.78 22.31
CA GLU A 60 -0.36 4.75 22.55
C GLU A 60 -0.58 5.69 21.37
N SER A 61 0.48 6.02 20.62
CA SER A 61 0.38 6.91 19.47
C SER A 61 1.48 6.67 18.44
N LEU A 62 1.15 6.93 17.18
CA LEU A 62 2.09 6.97 16.05
C LEU A 62 1.71 8.17 15.19
N ALA A 63 2.71 9.01 14.88
CA ALA A 63 2.55 10.18 14.04
C ALA A 63 3.74 10.30 13.10
N PHE A 64 3.50 10.78 11.88
CA PHE A 64 4.56 10.93 10.88
C PHE A 64 5.74 11.74 11.44
N GLY A 65 6.94 11.16 11.40
CA GLY A 65 8.13 11.78 11.96
C GLY A 65 9.33 10.84 11.98
N ALA A 66 10.42 11.26 12.62
CA ALA A 66 11.69 10.51 12.62
C ALA A 66 11.56 9.05 13.07
N GLN A 67 10.59 8.73 13.92
CA GLN A 67 10.34 7.38 14.46
C GLN A 67 9.19 6.63 13.74
N TYR A 68 8.51 7.27 12.79
CA TYR A 68 7.42 6.68 12.03
C TYR A 68 7.33 7.35 10.65
N ILE A 69 8.10 6.83 9.69
CA ILE A 69 8.08 7.29 8.28
C ILE A 69 7.37 6.30 7.35
N ILE A 70 7.06 5.10 7.84
CA ILE A 70 6.50 3.99 7.07
C ILE A 70 5.41 3.30 7.90
N PRO A 71 4.25 2.94 7.30
CA PRO A 71 3.16 2.30 8.03
C PRO A 71 3.54 0.93 8.59
N LYS A 72 2.76 0.44 9.55
CA LYS A 72 2.92 -0.93 10.06
C LYS A 72 2.37 -1.96 9.04
N PRO A 73 3.00 -3.14 8.87
CA PRO A 73 2.57 -4.15 7.89
C PRO A 73 1.12 -4.61 7.98
N MET A 74 0.54 -4.57 9.18
CA MET A 74 -0.84 -4.99 9.44
C MET A 74 -1.84 -3.82 9.37
N ASP A 75 -1.44 -2.65 8.87
CA ASP A 75 -2.34 -1.53 8.66
C ASP A 75 -3.36 -1.89 7.55
N PRO A 76 -4.66 -2.01 7.86
CA PRO A 76 -5.66 -2.52 6.92
C PRO A 76 -5.89 -1.57 5.75
N ARG A 77 -5.43 -0.31 5.83
CA ARG A 77 -5.50 0.65 4.73
C ARG A 77 -4.55 0.29 3.58
N LEU A 78 -3.50 -0.50 3.84
CA LEU A 78 -2.49 -0.85 2.84
C LEU A 78 -3.09 -1.61 1.66
N LEU A 79 -3.90 -2.63 1.92
CA LEU A 79 -4.50 -3.48 0.87
C LEU A 79 -5.33 -2.65 -0.13
N PRO A 80 -6.43 -1.98 0.27
CA PRO A 80 -7.30 -1.30 -0.69
C PRO A 80 -6.56 -0.16 -1.41
N ARG A 81 -5.72 0.59 -0.70
CA ARG A 81 -5.08 1.79 -1.26
C ARG A 81 -3.95 1.45 -2.24
N ILE A 82 -3.07 0.51 -1.88
CA ILE A 82 -1.94 0.15 -2.74
C ILE A 82 -2.43 -0.67 -3.94
N ALA A 83 -3.31 -1.65 -3.74
CA ALA A 83 -3.81 -2.46 -4.85
C ALA A 83 -4.63 -1.62 -5.85
N LYS A 84 -5.39 -0.63 -5.38
CA LYS A 84 -6.06 0.35 -6.25
C LYS A 84 -5.09 1.22 -7.02
N ALA A 85 -4.10 1.82 -6.36
CA ALA A 85 -3.11 2.65 -7.02
C ALA A 85 -2.32 1.87 -8.10
N VAL A 86 -1.94 0.63 -7.79
CA VAL A 86 -1.21 -0.25 -8.72
C VAL A 86 -2.08 -0.67 -9.90
N ALA A 87 -3.35 -1.01 -9.68
CA ALA A 87 -4.28 -1.36 -10.75
C ALA A 87 -4.52 -0.19 -11.72
N HIS A 88 -4.70 1.03 -11.19
CA HIS A 88 -4.80 2.23 -12.02
C HIS A 88 -3.52 2.46 -12.85
N ALA A 89 -2.34 2.40 -12.21
CA ALA A 89 -1.07 2.58 -12.91
C ALA A 89 -0.85 1.53 -14.00
N ALA A 90 -1.26 0.28 -13.78
CA ALA A 90 -1.19 -0.78 -14.79
C ALA A 90 -2.07 -0.49 -16.01
N ILE A 91 -3.25 0.10 -15.82
CA ILE A 91 -4.14 0.52 -16.91
C ILE A 91 -3.54 1.71 -17.65
N GLU A 92 -3.12 2.76 -16.94
CA GLU A 92 -2.58 3.99 -17.52
C GLU A 92 -1.30 3.75 -18.33
N SER A 93 -0.45 2.84 -17.86
CA SER A 93 0.78 2.43 -18.56
C SER A 93 0.56 1.40 -19.67
N GLY A 94 -0.67 0.93 -19.87
CA GLY A 94 -1.04 0.02 -20.95
C GLY A 94 -0.62 -1.45 -20.76
N VAL A 95 -0.20 -1.84 -19.55
CA VAL A 95 0.17 -3.25 -19.27
C VAL A 95 -1.01 -4.10 -18.79
N ALA A 96 -2.12 -3.49 -18.38
CA ALA A 96 -3.36 -4.16 -18.00
C ALA A 96 -4.07 -4.79 -19.20
N GLN A 97 -4.72 -5.94 -19.00
CA GLN A 97 -5.50 -6.61 -20.05
C GLN A 97 -7.02 -6.43 -19.90
N ILE A 98 -7.47 -5.95 -18.74
CA ILE A 98 -8.87 -5.62 -18.48
C ILE A 98 -8.98 -4.31 -17.71
N GLU A 99 -10.13 -3.67 -17.82
CA GLU A 99 -10.46 -2.49 -17.02
C GLU A 99 -10.71 -2.86 -15.55
N LEU A 100 -10.77 -1.84 -14.70
CA LEU A 100 -11.11 -2.01 -13.29
C LEU A 100 -12.54 -2.53 -13.11
N PRO A 101 -12.76 -3.51 -12.20
CA PRO A 101 -14.11 -3.93 -11.83
C PRO A 101 -14.94 -2.76 -11.30
N ALA A 102 -16.25 -2.77 -11.56
CA ALA A 102 -17.17 -1.84 -10.92
C ALA A 102 -17.07 -1.98 -9.39
N ASN A 103 -17.02 -0.84 -8.67
CA ASN A 103 -16.85 -0.76 -7.22
C ASN A 103 -15.55 -1.39 -6.69
N TYR A 104 -14.48 -1.47 -7.51
CA TYR A 104 -13.21 -2.01 -7.08
C TYR A 104 -12.62 -1.23 -5.89
N MET A 105 -12.58 -1.89 -4.73
CA MET A 105 -12.07 -1.33 -3.48
C MET A 105 -12.65 0.06 -3.20
N ALA A 106 -13.98 0.19 -3.37
CA ALA A 106 -14.72 1.36 -2.92
C ALA A 106 -14.80 1.34 -1.38
N ASP A 107 -14.63 2.53 -0.78
CA ASP A 107 -14.78 2.76 0.67
C ASP A 107 -16.25 2.74 1.10
#